data_AF-A0A8H2K6L5-F1
#
_entry.id   AF-A0A8H2K6L5-F1
#
_cell.length_a   1.000
_cell.length_b   1.000
_cell.length_c   1.000
_cell.angle_alpha   90.00
_cell.angle_beta   90.00
_cell.angle_gamma   90.00
#
_symmetry.space_group_name_H-M   'P 1'
#
loop_
_entity.id
_entity.type
_entity.pdbx_description
1 polymer ?
#
loop_
_entity_poly.entity_id
_entity_poly.type
_entity_poly.pdbx_seq_one_letter_code
_entity_poly.pdbx_strand_id
1 'polypeptide(L)'
;MNATNSAEGLGRFLSLADAAEVLSISPHEVLNLVRSGELPAIQVGSKGQWRIENSVLESYIEALYEETRRMSLWNQSDIATVTEGNFGEKRTR
;
A
#
# COMPACT_ATOMS: atom_id res chain seq x y z
N MET A 1 21.67 -14.83 7.26
CA MET A 1 21.05 -15.09 5.95
C MET A 1 19.88 -14.12 5.83
N ASN A 2 20.10 -12.91 5.32
CA ASN A 2 19.05 -11.91 5.17
C ASN A 2 18.83 -11.69 3.67
N ALA A 3 17.68 -12.14 3.17
CA ALA A 3 17.23 -11.85 1.81
C ALA A 3 16.75 -10.39 1.78
N THR A 4 17.70 -9.45 1.77
CA THR A 4 17.47 -8.05 1.47
C THR A 4 18.36 -7.72 0.28
N ASN A 5 17.84 -6.94 -0.67
CA ASN A 5 18.35 -6.70 -2.03
C ASN A 5 17.76 -7.57 -3.14
N SER A 6 16.44 -7.48 -3.33
CA SER A 6 15.78 -7.83 -4.60
C SER A 6 15.42 -6.61 -5.46
N ALA A 7 15.67 -5.38 -4.97
CA ALA A 7 15.35 -4.14 -5.72
C ALA A 7 16.56 -3.46 -6.38
N GLU A 8 17.81 -3.78 -6.01
CA GLU A 8 19.00 -3.03 -6.44
C GLU A 8 19.50 -3.32 -7.88
N GLY A 9 18.73 -4.03 -8.71
CA GLY A 9 19.16 -4.37 -10.08
C GLY A 9 18.06 -4.61 -11.11
N LEU A 10 16.79 -4.37 -10.76
CA LEU A 10 15.69 -4.52 -11.71
C LEU A 10 15.68 -3.25 -12.57
N GLY A 11 15.94 -3.40 -13.88
CA GLY A 11 16.04 -2.28 -14.82
C GLY A 11 14.90 -1.28 -14.64
N ARG A 12 15.14 -0.01 -15.00
CA ARG A 12 14.29 1.16 -14.71
C ARG A 12 12.76 0.98 -14.88
N PHE A 13 12.32 -0.02 -15.64
CA PHE A 13 10.91 -0.33 -15.91
C PHE A 13 10.52 -1.74 -15.44
N LEU A 14 9.58 -1.80 -14.52
CA LEU A 14 8.90 -3.00 -14.02
C LEU A 14 7.66 -3.32 -14.88
N SER A 15 7.32 -4.61 -15.00
CA SER A 15 6.04 -5.01 -15.59
C SER A 15 4.91 -4.95 -14.55
N LEU A 16 3.66 -5.05 -15.00
CA LEU A 16 2.50 -5.18 -14.10
C LEU A 16 2.64 -6.38 -13.15
N ALA A 17 3.22 -7.48 -13.63
CA ALA A 17 3.44 -8.67 -12.83
C ALA A 17 4.47 -8.40 -11.73
N ASP A 18 5.60 -7.76 -12.07
CA ASP A 18 6.62 -7.42 -11.07
C ASP A 18 6.09 -6.43 -10.02
N ALA A 19 5.33 -5.41 -10.43
CA ALA A 19 4.72 -4.47 -9.50
C ALA A 19 3.69 -5.15 -8.56
N ALA A 20 2.97 -6.15 -9.06
CA ALA A 20 2.03 -6.94 -8.26
C ALA A 20 2.75 -7.72 -7.16
N GLU A 21 3.89 -8.34 -7.48
CA GLU A 21 4.74 -9.04 -6.51
C GLU A 21 5.28 -8.08 -5.45
N VAL A 22 5.76 -6.90 -5.86
CA VAL A 22 6.31 -5.89 -4.93
C VAL A 22 5.25 -5.36 -3.96
N LEU A 23 4.05 -5.07 -4.45
CA LEU A 23 2.94 -4.60 -3.62
C LEU A 23 2.21 -5.73 -2.89
N SER A 24 2.56 -7.00 -3.15
CA SER A 24 1.86 -8.18 -2.65
C SER A 24 0.35 -8.15 -2.93
N ILE A 25 -0.03 -7.70 -4.14
CA ILE A 25 -1.43 -7.65 -4.61
C ILE A 25 -1.60 -8.42 -5.91
N SER A 26 -2.84 -8.59 -6.35
CA SER A 26 -3.12 -9.27 -7.63
C SER A 26 -2.75 -8.39 -8.84
N PRO A 27 -2.28 -8.96 -9.96
CA PRO A 27 -1.96 -8.21 -11.18
C PRO A 27 -3.14 -7.43 -11.77
N HIS A 28 -4.36 -7.96 -11.59
CA HIS A 28 -5.59 -7.24 -11.95
C HIS A 28 -5.82 -5.99 -11.11
N GLU A 29 -5.41 -6.00 -9.85
CA GLU A 29 -5.51 -4.82 -8.98
C GLU A 29 -4.53 -3.74 -9.42
N VAL A 30 -3.28 -4.12 -9.72
CA VAL A 30 -2.29 -3.19 -10.31
C VAL A 30 -2.82 -2.61 -11.62
N LEU A 31 -3.42 -3.43 -12.49
CA LEU A 31 -4.00 -2.95 -13.73
C LEU A 31 -5.15 -1.96 -13.48
N ASN A 32 -5.99 -2.17 -12.47
CA ASN A 32 -7.02 -1.21 -12.09
C ASN A 32 -6.41 0.10 -11.60
N LEU A 33 -5.37 0.07 -10.77
CA LEU A 33 -4.69 1.28 -10.30
C LEU A 33 -4.09 2.09 -11.45
N VAL A 34 -3.47 1.40 -12.42
CA VAL A 34 -2.94 2.01 -13.63
C VAL A 34 -4.05 2.63 -14.48
N ARG A 35 -5.17 1.91 -14.65
CA ARG A 35 -6.31 2.39 -15.45
C ARG A 35 -7.07 3.53 -14.79
N SER A 36 -7.13 3.54 -13.46
CA SER A 36 -7.70 4.64 -12.67
C SER A 36 -6.78 5.86 -12.64
N GLY A 37 -5.51 5.71 -13.05
CA GLY A 37 -4.51 6.78 -13.04
C GLY A 37 -3.87 7.02 -11.68
N GLU A 38 -4.12 6.15 -10.70
CA GLU A 38 -3.57 6.25 -9.35
C GLU A 38 -2.11 5.78 -9.30
N LEU A 39 -1.77 4.81 -10.15
CA LEU A 39 -0.40 4.35 -10.34
C LEU A 39 0.10 4.73 -11.74
N PRO A 40 0.99 5.72 -11.88
CA PRO A 40 1.46 6.16 -13.19
C PRO A 40 2.25 5.04 -13.88
N ALA A 41 1.77 4.61 -15.03
CA ALA A 41 2.47 3.65 -15.88
C ALA A 41 2.46 4.12 -17.32
N ILE A 42 3.53 3.79 -18.05
CA ILE A 42 3.67 4.10 -19.47
C ILE A 42 3.36 2.85 -20.29
N GLN A 43 2.63 3.03 -21.39
CA GLN A 43 2.41 1.94 -22.33
C GLN A 43 3.53 1.92 -23.37
N VAL A 44 4.30 0.83 -23.42
CA VAL A 44 5.49 0.70 -24.28
C VAL A 44 5.25 -0.34 -25.38
N GLY A 45 5.41 0.12 -26.63
CA GLY A 45 5.37 -0.69 -27.84
C GLY A 45 3.97 -0.98 -28.37
N SER A 46 3.90 -1.41 -29.64
CA SER A 46 2.65 -1.64 -30.39
C SER A 46 1.74 -2.73 -29.83
N LYS A 47 2.20 -3.48 -28.82
CA LYS A 47 1.44 -4.54 -28.13
C LYS A 47 0.75 -4.07 -26.84
N GLY A 48 0.87 -2.79 -26.49
CA GLY A 48 0.14 -2.22 -25.36
C GLY A 48 0.61 -2.70 -23.98
N GLN A 49 1.89 -3.03 -23.83
CA GLN A 49 2.43 -3.47 -22.55
C GLN A 49 2.62 -2.29 -21.60
N TRP A 50 2.08 -2.40 -20.39
CA TRP A 50 2.30 -1.41 -19.34
C TRP A 50 3.66 -1.61 -18.68
N ARG A 51 4.38 -0.50 -18.48
CA ARG A 51 5.68 -0.43 -17.82
C ARG A 51 5.59 0.62 -16.72
N ILE A 52 5.94 0.20 -15.52
CA ILE A 52 5.92 1.04 -14.33
C ILE A 52 7.37 1.39 -14.03
N GLU A 53 7.67 2.68 -13.88
CA GLU A 53 9.02 3.06 -13.48
C GLU A 53 9.24 2.73 -12.00
N ASN A 54 10.41 2.19 -11.66
CA ASN A 54 10.72 1.82 -10.27
C ASN A 54 10.62 3.03 -9.32
N SER A 55 11.13 4.20 -9.74
CA SER A 55 11.05 5.43 -8.95
C SER A 55 9.60 5.88 -8.70
N VAL A 56 8.69 5.62 -9.64
CA VAL A 56 7.27 5.94 -9.49
C VAL A 56 6.61 5.00 -8.48
N LEU A 57 6.90 3.70 -8.56
CA LEU A 57 6.39 2.71 -7.60
C LEU A 57 6.85 3.03 -6.18
N GLU A 58 8.13 3.37 -6.01
CA GLU A 58 8.70 3.76 -4.72
C GLU A 58 8.01 5.00 -4.16
N SER A 59 7.87 6.06 -4.98
CA SER A 59 7.18 7.29 -4.57
C SER A 59 5.71 7.05 -4.20
N TYR A 60 5.01 6.14 -4.89
CA TYR A 60 3.64 5.75 -4.55
C TYR A 60 3.57 5.06 -3.18
N ILE A 61 4.49 4.13 -2.91
CA ILE A 61 4.58 3.45 -1.61
C ILE A 61 4.86 4.46 -0.50
N GLU A 62 5.80 5.39 -0.71
CA GLU A 62 6.10 6.46 0.25
C GLU A 62 4.86 7.32 0.56
N ALA A 63 4.12 7.74 -0.47
CA ALA A 63 2.89 8.52 -0.30
C ALA A 63 1.83 7.76 0.53
N LEU A 64 1.66 6.45 0.28
CA LEU A 64 0.76 5.60 1.06
C LEU A 64 1.18 5.50 2.54
N TYR A 65 2.48 5.39 2.82
CA TYR A 65 2.99 5.40 4.19
C TYR A 65 2.82 6.75 4.86
N GLU A 66 3.01 7.86 4.15
CA GLU A 66 2.77 9.20 4.68
C GLU A 66 1.29 9.45 4.99
N GLU A 67 0.39 9.02 4.11
CA GLU A 67 -1.06 9.07 4.34
C GLU A 67 -1.47 8.20 5.54
N THR A 68 -0.99 6.96 5.61
CA THR A 68 -1.26 6.05 6.73
C THR A 68 -0.74 6.62 8.05
N ARG A 69 0.45 7.23 8.04
CA ARG A 69 1.04 7.90 9.20
C ARG A 69 0.18 9.10 9.64
N ARG A 70 -0.35 9.86 8.69
CA ARG A 70 -1.26 10.99 8.95
C ARG A 70 -2.60 10.52 9.50
N MET A 71 -3.16 9.44 8.99
CA MET A 71 -4.41 8.85 9.46
C MET A 71 -4.28 8.18 10.85
N SER A 72 -3.15 7.54 11.15
CA SER A 72 -2.91 6.93 12.47
C SER A 72 -2.84 7.94 13.63
N LEU A 73 -2.53 9.21 13.35
CA LEU A 73 -2.63 10.30 14.33
C LEU A 73 -4.09 10.70 14.63
N TRP A 74 -5.02 10.45 13.69
CA TRP A 74 -6.45 10.66 13.89
C TRP A 74 -7.12 9.47 14.59
N ASN A 75 -6.68 8.23 14.29
CA ASN A 75 -7.29 7.00 14.81
C ASN A 75 -7.04 6.75 16.32
N GLN A 76 -6.08 7.43 16.96
CA GLN A 76 -5.91 7.33 18.42
C GLN A 76 -6.99 8.09 19.21
N SER A 77 -7.77 8.94 18.56
CA SER A 77 -8.77 9.77 19.24
C SER A 77 -10.10 9.04 19.52
N ASP A 78 -10.39 7.95 18.80
CA ASP A 78 -11.69 7.25 18.85
C ASP A 78 -11.71 6.04 19.80
N ILE A 79 -10.54 5.46 20.12
CA ILE A 79 -10.48 4.23 20.94
C ILE A 79 -10.66 4.48 22.46
N ALA A 80 -10.60 5.74 22.90
CA ALA A 80 -10.64 6.08 24.33
C ALA A 80 -12.06 6.20 24.92
N THR A 81 -13.13 6.11 24.10
CA THR A 81 -14.50 6.44 24.55
C THR A 81 -15.43 5.26 24.86
N VAL A 82 -14.93 4.02 24.98
CA VAL A 82 -15.80 2.83 25.22
C VAL A 82 -15.40 2.00 26.45
N THR A 83 -14.61 2.56 27.38
CA THR A 83 -14.29 1.89 28.66
C THR A 83 -14.66 2.75 29.88
N GLU A 84 -15.69 3.56 29.76
CA GLU A 84 -16.22 4.28 30.92
C GLU A 84 -17.74 4.11 30.98
N GLY A 85 -18.17 3.14 31.80
CA GLY A 85 -19.55 3.03 32.25
C GLY A 85 -20.35 1.87 31.64
N ASN A 86 -20.10 0.64 32.08
CA ASN A 86 -21.18 -0.34 32.16
C ASN A 86 -21.09 -1.17 33.45
N PHE A 87 -21.60 -0.54 34.52
CA PHE A 87 -22.30 -1.10 35.68
C PHE A 87 -21.60 -2.17 36.53
N GLY A 88 -21.09 -1.70 37.68
CA GLY A 88 -21.05 -2.52 38.88
C GLY A 88 -22.46 -2.76 39.42
N GLU A 89 -22.68 -3.92 40.04
CA GLU A 89 -23.72 -4.06 41.05
C GLU A 89 -23.46 -5.30 41.93
N LYS A 90 -22.88 -5.01 43.10
CA LYS A 90 -23.01 -5.71 44.40
C LYS A 90 -23.57 -7.15 44.41
N ARG A 91 -22.77 -8.05 44.96
CA ARG A 91 -23.30 -9.17 45.77
C ARG A 91 -22.35 -9.51 46.92
N THR A 92 -22.55 -8.73 47.99
CA THR A 92 -22.40 -9.16 49.38
C THR A 92 -23.21 -10.44 49.60
N ARG A 93 -22.58 -11.52 50.06
CA ARG A 93 -22.88 -12.23 51.32
C ARG A 93 -21.96 -13.43 51.50
#